data_AF-A0A3M1LD44-F1
#
_entry.id   AF-A0A3M1LD44-F1
#
_cell.length_a   1.000
_cell.length_b   1.000
_cell.length_c   1.000
_cell.angle_alpha   90.00
_cell.angle_beta   90.00
_cell.angle_gamma   90.00
#
_symmetry.space_group_name_H-M   'P 1'
#
loop_
_entity.id
_entity.type
_entity.pdbx_description
1 polymer ?
#
loop_
_entity_poly.entity_id
_entity_poly.type
_entity_poly.pdbx_seq_one_letter_code
_entity_poly.pdbx_strand_id
1 'polypeptide(L)'
;ILQGPDLDNVLGHLDAYKGFLESLRPFNRPDRLRNFPPTVERVRGQQPRRRLVREIAALIELAAELQPRTAYLREAASLLPEGHPLVGKIRRTQEKHLTLLRDAAVRRRPETVIRLQRELAPLKREYVETYLDLHRQARLEGDQERRKADLTRSHRLRQLRALAEWVPILPRNALDEIERQLGALVPCWRLTPQDLDREPICPHCHFRPADAPSLSAGEALDKMERRIARMWTGWVERLREDLHAAQERLALMDPSARDRLEAFRAGGELPEPLDEAFLRALAEALDGLERVTIQPEEILMALVDSGAPTPVEEIRRRFDELLARVTKGRDVGKVRIVIE
;
A
#
# COMPACT_ATOMS: atom_id res chain seq x y z
N ILE A 1 -24.74 23.00 23.64
CA ILE A 1 -25.70 24.15 23.71
C ILE A 1 -26.61 23.99 24.92
N LEU A 2 -27.14 22.80 25.16
CA LEU A 2 -27.68 22.40 26.47
C LEU A 2 -26.70 21.37 27.07
N GLN A 3 -26.17 21.60 28.27
CA GLN A 3 -25.22 20.71 28.94
C GLN A 3 -25.43 20.73 30.46
N GLY A 4 -25.22 19.59 31.12
CA GLY A 4 -25.23 19.50 32.59
C GLY A 4 -26.58 19.85 33.22
N PRO A 5 -26.62 20.59 34.34
CA PRO A 5 -27.85 20.93 35.08
C PRO A 5 -28.94 21.62 34.24
N ASP A 6 -28.55 22.34 33.18
CA ASP A 6 -29.48 22.98 32.25
C ASP A 6 -30.27 21.96 31.43
N LEU A 7 -29.68 20.80 31.12
CA LEU A 7 -30.36 19.74 30.38
C LEU A 7 -31.44 19.07 31.25
N ASP A 8 -31.12 18.72 32.50
CA ASP A 8 -32.06 18.07 33.42
C ASP A 8 -33.27 18.97 33.72
N ASN A 9 -33.01 20.26 33.92
CA ASN A 9 -34.06 21.27 34.09
C ASN A 9 -34.94 21.40 32.84
N VAL A 10 -34.35 21.36 31.65
CA VAL A 10 -35.10 21.38 30.38
C VAL A 10 -35.96 20.12 30.23
N LEU A 11 -35.42 18.93 30.52
CA LEU A 11 -36.15 17.67 30.45
C LEU A 11 -37.34 17.66 31.42
N GLY A 12 -37.14 18.10 32.66
CA GLY A 12 -38.22 18.23 33.64
C GLY A 12 -39.35 19.18 33.19
N HIS A 13 -39.01 20.30 32.55
CA HIS A 13 -39.99 21.20 31.96
C HIS A 13 -40.75 20.58 30.78
N LEU A 14 -40.07 19.79 29.96
CA LEU A 14 -40.69 19.07 28.83
C LEU A 14 -41.63 17.97 29.31
N ASP A 15 -41.23 17.16 30.30
CA ASP A 15 -42.07 16.11 30.86
C ASP A 15 -43.31 16.67 31.55
N ALA A 16 -43.15 17.76 32.31
CA ALA A 16 -44.28 18.44 32.94
C ALA A 16 -45.26 19.03 31.91
N TYR A 17 -44.76 19.51 30.77
CA TYR A 17 -45.62 20.00 29.69
C TYR A 17 -46.27 18.86 28.92
N LYS A 18 -45.56 17.75 28.68
CA LYS A 18 -46.10 16.53 28.08
C LYS A 18 -47.24 15.98 28.93
N GLY A 19 -47.03 15.81 30.24
CA GLY A 19 -48.08 15.35 31.16
C GLY A 19 -49.29 16.29 31.18
N PHE A 20 -49.08 17.60 31.10
CA PHE A 20 -50.17 18.55 30.91
C PHE A 20 -50.93 18.30 29.61
N LEU A 21 -50.26 18.21 28.45
CA LEU A 21 -50.90 17.96 27.16
C LEU A 21 -51.63 16.59 27.12
N GLU A 22 -51.06 15.56 27.73
CA GLU A 22 -51.67 14.23 27.86
C GLU A 22 -52.95 14.28 28.68
N SER A 23 -52.97 15.06 29.76
CA SER A 23 -54.19 15.29 30.55
C SER A 23 -55.30 16.00 29.75
N LEU A 24 -54.95 16.71 28.67
CA LEU A 24 -55.93 17.38 27.80
C LEU A 24 -56.49 16.47 26.70
N ARG A 25 -55.84 15.34 26.38
CA ARG A 25 -56.25 14.44 25.28
C ARG A 25 -57.71 13.98 25.34
N PRO A 26 -58.31 13.68 26.52
CA PRO A 26 -59.71 13.29 26.60
C PRO A 26 -60.70 14.39 26.15
N PHE A 27 -60.29 15.65 26.19
CA PHE A 27 -61.14 16.84 25.98
C PHE A 27 -61.10 17.33 24.51
N ASN A 28 -61.40 16.44 23.57
CA ASN A 28 -61.24 16.66 22.13
C ASN A 28 -62.55 16.91 21.35
N ARG A 29 -63.69 17.06 22.05
CA ARG A 29 -65.01 17.31 21.45
C ARG A 29 -65.82 18.34 22.26
N PRO A 30 -66.78 19.07 21.65
CA PRO A 30 -67.53 20.13 22.33
C PRO A 30 -68.30 19.69 23.58
N ASP A 31 -68.86 18.48 23.58
CA ASP A 31 -69.55 17.87 24.73
C ASP A 31 -68.61 17.62 25.91
N ARG A 32 -67.38 17.20 25.63
CA ARG A 32 -66.35 16.91 26.64
C ARG A 32 -65.73 18.17 27.25
N LEU A 33 -65.77 19.30 26.53
CA LEU A 33 -65.26 20.59 27.01
C LEU A 33 -66.13 21.22 28.11
N ARG A 34 -67.39 20.78 28.27
CA ARG A 34 -68.25 21.27 29.36
C ARG A 34 -67.67 21.00 30.76
N ASN A 35 -66.85 19.96 30.89
CA ASN A 35 -66.20 19.57 32.14
C ASN A 35 -64.69 19.81 32.10
N PHE A 36 -64.21 20.82 31.35
CA PHE A 36 -62.79 21.12 31.20
C PHE A 36 -62.13 21.48 32.57
N PRO A 37 -61.24 20.64 33.12
CA PRO A 37 -60.73 20.84 34.48
C PRO A 37 -59.72 21.97 34.68
N PRO A 38 -58.81 22.29 33.73
CA PRO A 38 -57.83 23.34 33.93
C PRO A 38 -58.43 24.74 33.95
N THR A 39 -58.03 25.54 34.94
CA THR A 39 -58.34 26.98 34.96
C THR A 39 -57.55 27.74 33.89
N VAL A 40 -58.02 28.94 33.56
CA VAL A 40 -57.34 29.84 32.60
C VAL A 40 -55.90 30.13 33.05
N GLU A 41 -55.67 30.29 34.35
CA GLU A 41 -54.35 30.50 34.95
C GLU A 41 -53.43 29.30 34.72
N ARG A 42 -53.95 28.08 34.93
CA ARG A 42 -53.20 26.84 34.71
C ARG A 42 -52.77 26.67 33.25
N VAL A 43 -53.64 27.05 32.31
CA VAL A 43 -53.33 27.04 30.87
C VAL A 43 -52.31 28.11 30.51
N ARG A 44 -52.48 29.35 31.00
CA ARG A 44 -51.54 30.45 30.77
C ARG A 44 -50.16 30.15 31.37
N GLY A 45 -50.09 29.49 32.52
CA GLY A 45 -48.85 29.06 33.17
C GLY A 45 -48.02 28.08 32.33
N GLN A 46 -48.58 27.45 31.30
CA GLN A 46 -47.82 26.59 30.38
C GLN A 46 -47.10 27.35 29.26
N GLN A 47 -47.34 28.67 29.10
CA GLN A 47 -46.72 29.46 28.02
C GLN A 47 -45.18 29.37 27.99
N PRO A 48 -44.45 29.45 29.13
CA PRO A 48 -42.99 29.29 29.13
C PRO A 48 -42.55 27.92 28.61
N ARG A 49 -43.24 26.84 29.02
CA ARG A 49 -42.95 25.48 28.57
C ARG A 49 -43.25 25.28 27.09
N ARG A 50 -44.34 25.87 26.59
CA ARG A 50 -44.65 25.90 25.14
C ARG A 50 -43.57 26.64 24.34
N ARG A 51 -43.05 27.76 24.86
CA ARG A 51 -41.93 28.50 24.23
C ARG A 51 -40.67 27.62 24.20
N LEU A 52 -40.35 26.95 25.31
CA LEU A 52 -39.21 26.04 25.39
C LEU A 52 -39.29 24.90 24.36
N VAL A 53 -40.45 24.25 24.19
CA VAL A 53 -40.64 23.22 23.15
C VAL A 53 -40.33 23.76 21.75
N ARG A 54 -40.83 24.95 21.43
CA ARG A 54 -40.57 25.59 20.13
C ARG A 54 -39.09 25.91 19.93
N GLU A 55 -38.41 26.35 20.98
CA GLU A 55 -36.99 26.65 20.94
C GLU A 55 -36.14 25.40 20.71
N ILE A 56 -36.52 24.27 21.30
CA ILE A 56 -35.86 22.99 21.11
C ILE A 56 -36.13 22.43 19.71
N ALA A 57 -37.37 22.53 19.22
CA ALA A 57 -37.68 22.15 17.84
C ALA A 57 -36.85 22.94 16.82
N ALA A 58 -36.75 24.27 16.98
CA ALA A 58 -35.91 25.10 16.12
C ALA A 58 -34.41 24.76 16.22
N LEU A 59 -33.94 24.35 17.40
CA LEU A 59 -32.58 23.86 17.60
C LEU A 59 -32.32 22.54 16.86
N ILE A 60 -33.29 21.63 16.85
CA ILE A 60 -33.21 20.35 16.14
C ILE A 60 -33.17 20.60 14.62
N GLU A 61 -34.05 21.46 14.10
CA GLU A 61 -34.08 21.83 12.68
C GLU A 61 -32.76 22.47 12.25
N LEU A 62 -32.26 23.44 13.02
CA LEU A 62 -30.96 24.06 12.79
C LEU A 62 -29.82 23.04 12.78
N ALA A 63 -29.80 22.11 13.74
CA ALA A 63 -28.78 21.07 13.80
C ALA A 63 -28.85 20.16 12.57
N ALA A 64 -30.06 19.78 12.15
CA ALA A 64 -30.27 18.96 10.95
C ALA A 64 -29.79 19.68 9.67
N GLU A 65 -30.03 20.98 9.54
CA GLU A 65 -29.58 21.78 8.38
C GLU A 65 -28.06 21.94 8.28
N LEU A 66 -27.35 21.89 9.42
CA LEU A 66 -25.88 22.01 9.48
C LEU A 66 -25.18 20.64 9.51
N GLN A 67 -25.88 19.57 9.89
CA GLN A 67 -25.30 18.24 10.10
C GLN A 67 -24.56 17.70 8.88
N PRO A 68 -25.08 17.75 7.64
CA PRO A 68 -24.38 17.18 6.49
C PRO A 68 -23.00 17.82 6.25
N ARG A 69 -22.91 19.15 6.33
CA ARG A 69 -21.65 19.88 6.07
C ARG A 69 -20.67 19.75 7.22
N THR A 70 -21.17 19.79 8.46
CA THR A 70 -20.30 19.68 9.65
C THR A 70 -19.77 18.26 9.84
N ALA A 71 -20.59 17.24 9.55
CA ALA A 71 -20.15 15.85 9.54
C ALA A 71 -19.09 15.61 8.46
N TYR A 72 -19.34 16.08 7.23
CA TYR A 72 -18.36 16.02 6.14
C TYR A 72 -17.04 16.66 6.53
N LEU A 73 -17.05 17.91 7.03
CA LEU A 73 -15.82 18.63 7.38
C LEU A 73 -15.08 18.00 8.56
N ARG A 74 -15.80 17.36 9.50
CA ARG A 74 -15.18 16.63 10.61
C ARG A 74 -14.43 15.39 10.10
N GLU A 75 -15.06 14.62 9.23
CA GLU A 75 -14.44 13.44 8.62
C GLU A 75 -13.27 13.84 7.72
N ALA A 76 -13.47 14.83 6.85
CA ALA A 76 -12.42 15.45 6.04
C ALA A 76 -11.20 15.88 6.86
N ALA A 77 -11.42 16.57 7.99
CA ALA A 77 -10.34 16.97 8.88
C ALA A 77 -9.57 15.78 9.49
N SER A 78 -10.24 14.64 9.73
CA SER A 78 -9.61 13.43 10.26
C SER A 78 -8.77 12.65 9.22
N LEU A 79 -8.97 12.94 7.93
CA LEU A 79 -8.23 12.30 6.83
C LEU A 79 -6.92 13.04 6.50
N LEU A 80 -6.81 14.31 6.88
CA LEU A 80 -5.63 15.13 6.62
C LEU A 80 -4.49 14.83 7.63
N PRO A 81 -3.23 15.08 7.24
CA PRO A 81 -2.10 14.96 8.16
C PRO A 81 -2.28 15.82 9.42
N GLU A 82 -1.69 15.35 10.53
CA GLU A 82 -1.67 16.11 11.77
C GLU A 82 -1.01 17.48 11.56
N GLY A 83 -1.62 18.52 12.13
CA GLY A 83 -1.12 19.89 12.00
C GLY A 83 -1.43 20.58 10.66
N HIS A 84 -2.13 19.92 9.72
CA HIS A 84 -2.48 20.57 8.45
C HIS A 84 -3.28 21.88 8.68
N PRO A 85 -2.92 23.01 8.05
CA PRO A 85 -3.53 24.32 8.33
C PRO A 85 -5.06 24.35 8.21
N LEU A 86 -5.62 23.58 7.27
CA LEU A 86 -7.06 23.46 7.07
C LEU A 86 -7.78 22.84 8.27
N VAL A 87 -7.17 21.88 8.97
CA VAL A 87 -7.74 21.29 10.19
C VAL A 87 -7.93 22.37 11.25
N GLY A 88 -6.93 23.24 11.42
CA GLY A 88 -7.01 24.39 12.31
C GLY A 88 -8.05 25.44 11.88
N LYS A 89 -8.21 25.68 10.57
CA LYS A 89 -9.27 26.56 10.04
C LYS A 89 -10.67 26.00 10.31
N ILE A 90 -10.88 24.70 10.05
CA ILE A 90 -12.15 24.00 10.31
C ILE A 90 -12.50 24.09 11.80
N ARG A 91 -11.57 23.75 12.69
CA ARG A 91 -11.78 23.79 14.14
C ARG A 91 -12.15 25.21 14.64
N ARG A 92 -11.39 26.23 14.24
CA ARG A 92 -11.69 27.63 14.62
C ARG A 92 -13.05 28.09 14.12
N THR A 93 -13.46 27.65 12.93
CA THR A 93 -14.77 27.99 12.36
C THR A 93 -15.88 27.30 13.14
N GLN A 94 -15.71 26.04 13.51
CA GLN A 94 -16.65 25.31 14.37
C GLN A 94 -16.78 25.97 15.74
N GLU A 95 -15.69 26.37 16.39
CA GLU A 95 -15.70 27.07 17.68
C GLU A 95 -16.41 28.43 17.60
N LYS A 96 -16.16 29.20 16.52
CA LYS A 96 -16.87 30.44 16.22
C LYS A 96 -18.38 30.20 16.04
N HIS A 97 -18.75 29.18 15.26
CA HIS A 97 -20.15 28.82 15.00
C HIS A 97 -20.85 28.38 16.28
N LEU A 98 -20.23 27.53 17.09
CA LEU A 98 -20.77 27.10 18.38
C LEU A 98 -20.97 28.27 19.35
N THR A 99 -20.00 29.20 19.42
CA THR A 99 -20.12 30.40 20.26
C THR A 99 -21.29 31.27 19.82
N LEU A 100 -21.44 31.47 18.52
CA LEU A 100 -22.54 32.24 17.94
C LEU A 100 -23.90 31.59 18.20
N LEU A 101 -23.97 30.26 18.13
CA LEU A 101 -25.20 29.51 18.35
C LEU A 101 -25.59 29.40 19.84
N ARG A 102 -24.73 29.80 20.78
CA ARG A 102 -25.12 29.91 22.20
C ARG A 102 -26.10 31.07 22.43
N ASP A 103 -25.99 32.16 21.68
CA ASP A 103 -26.93 33.28 21.77
C ASP A 103 -28.29 32.92 21.13
N ALA A 104 -29.33 32.88 21.94
CA ALA A 104 -30.68 32.56 21.51
C ALA A 104 -31.28 33.59 20.55
N ALA A 105 -30.94 34.87 20.67
CA ALA A 105 -31.45 35.94 19.80
C ALA A 105 -30.82 35.86 18.41
N VAL A 106 -29.54 35.48 18.32
CA VAL A 106 -28.86 35.28 17.04
C VAL A 106 -29.31 33.97 16.39
N ARG A 107 -29.41 32.90 17.16
CA ARG A 107 -29.80 31.57 16.66
C ARG A 107 -31.19 31.55 16.02
N ARG A 108 -32.14 32.36 16.52
CA ARG A 108 -33.52 32.45 16.01
C ARG A 108 -33.66 33.15 14.66
N ARG A 109 -32.62 33.82 14.18
CA ARG A 109 -32.65 34.56 12.92
C ARG A 109 -32.53 33.56 11.74
N PRO A 110 -33.47 33.53 10.78
CA PRO A 110 -33.37 32.65 9.61
C PRO A 110 -32.07 32.81 8.83
N GLU A 111 -31.52 34.02 8.79
CA GLU A 111 -30.28 34.35 8.09
C GLU A 111 -29.04 33.71 8.75
N THR A 112 -29.13 33.32 10.03
CA THR A 112 -28.02 32.71 10.75
C THR A 112 -27.61 31.40 10.09
N VAL A 113 -28.56 30.52 9.74
CA VAL A 113 -28.22 29.23 9.11
C VAL A 113 -27.56 29.45 7.76
N ILE A 114 -28.13 30.34 6.94
CA ILE A 114 -27.60 30.69 5.62
C ILE A 114 -26.17 31.23 5.75
N ARG A 115 -25.91 32.10 6.73
CA ARG A 115 -24.56 32.62 7.00
C ARG A 115 -23.61 31.49 7.39
N LEU A 116 -23.98 30.62 8.32
CA LEU A 116 -23.15 29.51 8.77
C LEU A 116 -22.81 28.56 7.60
N GLN A 117 -23.80 28.21 6.79
CA GLN A 117 -23.58 27.39 5.59
C GLN A 117 -22.64 28.07 4.58
N ARG A 118 -22.77 29.39 4.36
CA ARG A 118 -21.87 30.16 3.50
C ARG A 118 -20.44 30.18 4.03
N GLU A 119 -20.24 30.20 5.35
CA GLU A 119 -18.91 30.12 5.98
C GLU A 119 -18.29 28.71 5.89
N LEU A 120 -19.11 27.63 5.91
CA LEU A 120 -18.62 26.25 5.75
C LEU A 120 -18.31 25.88 4.29
N ALA A 121 -18.99 26.50 3.32
CA ALA A 121 -18.81 26.21 1.89
C ALA A 121 -17.37 26.37 1.37
N PRO A 122 -16.63 27.46 1.66
CA PRO A 122 -15.25 27.60 1.22
C PRO A 122 -14.31 26.58 1.88
N LEU A 123 -14.55 26.19 3.14
CA LEU A 123 -13.74 25.15 3.80
C LEU A 123 -13.86 23.80 3.09
N LYS A 124 -15.06 23.45 2.63
CA LYS A 124 -15.27 22.24 1.84
C LYS A 124 -14.55 22.32 0.49
N ARG A 125 -14.63 23.46 -0.19
CA ARG A 125 -13.92 23.66 -1.47
C ARG A 125 -12.40 23.57 -1.29
N GLU A 126 -11.85 24.25 -0.29
CA GLU A 126 -10.42 24.18 0.06
C GLU A 126 -10.00 22.74 0.39
N TYR A 127 -10.86 21.97 1.08
CA TYR A 127 -10.62 20.55 1.33
C TYR A 127 -10.55 19.72 0.05
N VAL A 128 -11.54 19.88 -0.84
CA VAL A 128 -11.61 19.13 -2.11
C VAL A 128 -10.35 19.38 -2.94
N GLU A 129 -9.92 20.64 -3.08
CA GLU A 129 -8.69 21.01 -3.79
C GLU A 129 -7.46 20.39 -3.13
N THR A 130 -7.30 20.57 -1.81
CA THR A 130 -6.18 19.99 -1.03
C THR A 130 -6.10 18.48 -1.18
N TYR A 131 -7.23 17.79 -1.06
CA TYR A 131 -7.29 16.34 -1.15
C TYR A 131 -6.92 15.86 -2.55
N LEU A 132 -7.41 16.53 -3.60
CA LEU A 132 -7.07 16.18 -4.99
C LEU A 132 -5.57 16.31 -5.24
N ASP A 133 -4.93 17.35 -4.73
CA ASP A 133 -3.49 17.57 -4.92
C ASP A 133 -2.67 16.52 -4.17
N LEU A 134 -3.00 16.22 -2.91
CA LEU A 134 -2.36 15.15 -2.14
C LEU A 134 -2.58 13.78 -2.80
N HIS A 135 -3.76 13.55 -3.38
CA HIS A 135 -4.07 12.31 -4.09
C HIS A 135 -3.26 12.18 -5.38
N ARG A 136 -3.16 13.24 -6.20
CA ARG A 136 -2.33 13.25 -7.41
C ARG A 136 -0.86 13.01 -7.09
N GLN A 137 -0.37 13.54 -5.97
CA GLN A 137 0.99 13.25 -5.51
C GLN A 137 1.15 11.78 -5.09
N ALA A 138 0.18 11.21 -4.39
CA ALA A 138 0.33 9.87 -3.79
C ALA A 138 -0.12 8.70 -4.68
N ARG A 139 -0.71 8.95 -5.86
CA ARG A 139 -1.26 7.92 -6.76
C ARG A 139 -0.72 8.06 -8.16
N LEU A 140 -0.55 6.94 -8.84
CA LEU A 140 -0.08 6.96 -10.23
C LEU A 140 -1.17 7.47 -11.16
N GLU A 141 -0.81 8.43 -11.99
CA GLU A 141 -1.59 8.89 -13.14
C GLU A 141 -1.53 7.87 -14.28
N GLY A 142 -2.32 8.08 -15.34
CA GLY A 142 -2.47 7.10 -16.42
C GLY A 142 -1.18 6.82 -17.21
N ASP A 143 -0.33 7.82 -17.40
CA ASP A 143 1.00 7.67 -18.01
C ASP A 143 1.96 6.91 -17.07
N GLN A 144 1.93 7.23 -15.78
CA GLN A 144 2.76 6.59 -14.75
C GLN A 144 2.35 5.13 -14.52
N GLU A 145 1.06 4.80 -14.60
CA GLU A 145 0.54 3.44 -14.57
C GLU A 145 1.10 2.61 -15.74
N ARG A 146 1.11 3.18 -16.95
CA ARG A 146 1.73 2.55 -18.13
C ARG A 146 3.23 2.36 -17.93
N ARG A 147 3.95 3.40 -17.49
CA ARG A 147 5.39 3.31 -17.19
C ARG A 147 5.71 2.22 -16.16
N LYS A 148 4.92 2.11 -15.08
CA LYS A 148 5.04 1.02 -14.11
C LYS A 148 4.82 -0.35 -14.76
N ALA A 149 3.80 -0.50 -15.60
CA ALA A 149 3.52 -1.74 -16.29
C ALA A 149 4.67 -2.15 -17.23
N ASP A 150 5.20 -1.19 -17.99
CA ASP A 150 6.35 -1.39 -18.90
C ASP A 150 7.60 -1.77 -18.12
N LEU A 151 7.88 -1.10 -17.00
CA LEU A 151 9.00 -1.43 -16.12
C LEU A 151 8.89 -2.85 -15.54
N THR A 152 7.68 -3.23 -15.10
CA THR A 152 7.39 -4.55 -14.53
C THR A 152 7.56 -5.68 -15.56
N ARG A 153 7.26 -5.40 -16.83
CA ARG A 153 7.38 -6.33 -17.97
C ARG A 153 8.70 -6.19 -18.72
N SER A 154 9.57 -5.28 -18.30
CA SER A 154 10.80 -4.96 -19.01
C SER A 154 11.70 -6.18 -19.17
N HIS A 155 12.41 -6.23 -20.29
CA HIS A 155 13.38 -7.30 -20.56
C HIS A 155 14.42 -7.39 -19.44
N ARG A 156 14.97 -6.24 -19.05
CA ARG A 156 15.95 -6.10 -17.96
C ARG A 156 15.48 -6.69 -16.64
N LEU A 157 14.24 -6.43 -16.22
CA LEU A 157 13.73 -6.99 -14.96
C LEU A 157 13.53 -8.50 -15.05
N ARG A 158 13.12 -9.03 -16.21
CA ARG A 158 13.06 -10.49 -16.45
C ARG A 158 14.45 -11.14 -16.36
N GLN A 159 15.46 -10.52 -16.96
CA GLN A 159 16.84 -11.01 -16.88
C GLN A 159 17.38 -10.97 -15.44
N LEU A 160 17.11 -9.90 -14.68
CA LEU A 160 17.47 -9.84 -13.25
C LEU A 160 16.82 -10.98 -12.45
N ARG A 161 15.54 -11.29 -12.68
CA ARG A 161 14.86 -12.43 -12.02
C ARG A 161 15.56 -13.76 -12.34
N ALA A 162 15.86 -14.00 -13.62
CA ALA A 162 16.52 -15.22 -14.05
C ALA A 162 17.92 -15.34 -13.42
N LEU A 163 18.71 -14.27 -13.43
CA LEU A 163 20.03 -14.25 -12.79
C LEU A 163 19.92 -14.54 -11.27
N ALA A 164 18.98 -13.91 -10.58
CA ALA A 164 18.75 -14.11 -9.14
C ALA A 164 18.25 -15.52 -8.77
N GLU A 165 17.68 -16.26 -9.73
CA GLU A 165 17.20 -17.62 -9.55
C GLU A 165 18.33 -18.63 -9.74
N TRP A 166 19.15 -18.43 -10.77
CA TRP A 166 20.17 -19.38 -11.17
C TRP A 166 21.52 -19.16 -10.49
N VAL A 167 21.84 -17.94 -10.08
CA VAL A 167 23.16 -17.57 -9.57
C VAL A 167 23.06 -17.20 -8.08
N PRO A 168 23.37 -18.13 -7.15
CA PRO A 168 23.12 -17.95 -5.71
C PRO A 168 23.87 -16.78 -5.07
N ILE A 169 25.00 -16.38 -5.64
CA ILE A 169 25.82 -15.26 -5.13
C ILE A 169 25.16 -13.88 -5.32
N LEU A 170 24.13 -13.78 -6.16
CA LEU A 170 23.42 -12.53 -6.44
C LEU A 170 22.39 -12.19 -5.35
N PRO A 171 22.25 -10.91 -4.97
CA PRO A 171 21.40 -10.51 -3.85
C PRO A 171 19.90 -10.49 -4.21
N ARG A 172 19.25 -11.66 -4.23
CA ARG A 172 17.80 -11.82 -4.48
C ARG A 172 16.92 -10.91 -3.62
N ASN A 173 17.22 -10.80 -2.32
CA ASN A 173 16.47 -9.94 -1.40
C ASN A 173 16.40 -8.47 -1.85
N ALA A 174 17.45 -7.96 -2.50
CA ALA A 174 17.47 -6.59 -3.00
C ALA A 174 16.52 -6.40 -4.20
N LEU A 175 16.38 -7.43 -5.04
CA LEU A 175 15.45 -7.46 -6.16
C LEU A 175 14.01 -7.57 -5.64
N ASP A 176 13.74 -8.49 -4.72
CA ASP A 176 12.41 -8.68 -4.11
C ASP A 176 11.90 -7.38 -3.47
N GLU A 177 12.79 -6.62 -2.81
CA GLU A 177 12.45 -5.32 -2.24
C GLU A 177 12.10 -4.26 -3.29
N ILE A 178 12.76 -4.25 -4.45
CA ILE A 178 12.39 -3.37 -5.57
C ILE A 178 11.01 -3.76 -6.09
N GLU A 179 10.75 -5.05 -6.28
CA GLU A 179 9.47 -5.54 -6.80
C GLU A 179 8.31 -5.26 -5.85
N ARG A 180 8.53 -5.47 -4.54
CA ARG A 180 7.57 -5.12 -3.49
C ARG A 180 7.24 -3.63 -3.49
N GLN A 181 8.25 -2.77 -3.58
CA GLN A 181 8.05 -1.32 -3.64
C GLN A 181 7.34 -0.88 -4.92
N LEU A 182 7.68 -1.46 -6.07
CA LEU A 182 7.00 -1.22 -7.34
C LEU A 182 5.54 -1.65 -7.26
N GLY A 183 5.27 -2.81 -6.66
CA GLY A 183 3.93 -3.35 -6.41
C GLY A 183 3.08 -2.44 -5.53
N ALA A 184 3.67 -1.83 -4.50
CA ALA A 184 3.00 -0.94 -3.57
C ALA A 184 2.50 0.39 -4.18
N LEU A 185 3.00 0.78 -5.36
CA LEU A 185 2.52 1.99 -6.05
C LEU A 185 1.10 1.77 -6.59
N VAL A 186 0.14 2.57 -6.12
CA VAL A 186 -1.28 2.40 -6.45
C VAL A 186 -1.68 3.37 -7.58
N PRO A 187 -2.20 2.88 -8.73
CA PRO A 187 -2.79 3.73 -9.74
C PRO A 187 -4.19 4.19 -9.32
N CYS A 188 -4.47 5.49 -9.48
CA CYS A 188 -5.80 6.03 -9.31
C CYS A 188 -5.88 7.41 -9.98
N TRP A 189 -6.53 7.47 -11.13
CA TRP A 189 -6.69 8.70 -11.93
C TRP A 189 -8.15 9.06 -12.21
N ARG A 190 -9.10 8.27 -11.67
CA ARG A 190 -10.55 8.44 -11.89
C ARG A 190 -11.22 9.42 -10.94
N LEU A 191 -10.52 9.82 -9.87
CA LEU A 191 -11.07 10.69 -8.83
C LEU A 191 -11.44 12.05 -9.41
N THR A 192 -12.69 12.47 -9.20
CA THR A 192 -13.18 13.78 -9.60
C THR A 192 -13.57 14.64 -8.39
N PRO A 193 -13.68 15.97 -8.55
CA PRO A 193 -14.23 16.83 -7.50
C PRO A 193 -15.66 16.44 -7.09
N GLN A 194 -16.47 15.88 -8.01
CA GLN A 194 -17.85 15.49 -7.74
C GLN A 194 -17.94 14.27 -6.81
N ASP A 195 -16.98 13.36 -6.89
CA ASP A 195 -16.88 12.23 -5.95
C ASP A 195 -16.65 12.76 -4.53
N LEU A 196 -15.71 13.72 -4.42
CA LEU A 196 -15.38 14.36 -3.15
C LEU A 196 -16.50 15.24 -2.61
N ASP A 197 -17.43 15.68 -3.46
CA ASP A 197 -18.59 16.43 -3.01
C ASP A 197 -19.56 15.56 -2.19
N ARG A 198 -19.60 14.26 -2.44
CA ARG A 198 -20.48 13.32 -1.73
C ARG A 198 -19.80 12.72 -0.51
N GLU A 199 -18.58 12.25 -0.68
CA GLU A 199 -17.81 11.58 0.38
C GLU A 199 -16.43 12.25 0.49
N PRO A 200 -15.90 12.50 1.70
CA PRO A 200 -14.62 13.18 1.84
C PRO A 200 -13.43 12.30 1.45
N ILE A 201 -13.64 11.02 1.16
CA ILE A 201 -12.61 10.04 0.79
C ILE A 201 -12.80 9.61 -0.66
N CYS A 202 -11.70 9.26 -1.34
CA CYS A 202 -11.74 8.74 -2.70
C CYS A 202 -12.46 7.38 -2.74
N PRO A 203 -13.59 7.23 -3.47
CA PRO A 203 -14.36 5.99 -3.50
C PRO A 203 -13.67 4.87 -4.30
N HIS A 204 -12.60 5.19 -5.05
CA HIS A 204 -11.90 4.23 -5.91
C HIS A 204 -10.73 3.55 -5.21
N CYS A 205 -9.97 4.28 -4.40
CA CYS A 205 -8.76 3.76 -3.75
C CYS A 205 -8.71 3.98 -2.24
N HIS A 206 -9.72 4.63 -1.64
CA HIS A 206 -9.82 4.91 -0.21
C HIS A 206 -8.56 5.56 0.38
N PHE A 207 -7.91 6.44 -0.41
CA PHE A 207 -6.68 7.11 0.00
C PHE A 207 -6.89 7.95 1.26
N ARG A 208 -5.97 7.82 2.22
CA ARG A 208 -5.94 8.62 3.44
C ARG A 208 -4.69 9.51 3.39
N PRO A 209 -4.84 10.83 3.20
CA PRO A 209 -3.70 11.74 3.17
C PRO A 209 -2.81 11.72 4.42
N ALA A 210 -3.37 11.40 5.59
CA ALA A 210 -2.60 11.21 6.82
C ALA A 210 -1.55 10.08 6.72
N ASP A 211 -1.80 9.07 5.90
CA ASP A 211 -0.93 7.91 5.67
C ASP A 211 -0.09 8.07 4.40
N ALA A 212 -0.03 9.28 3.83
CA ALA A 212 0.64 9.51 2.57
C ALA A 212 2.16 9.25 2.69
N PRO A 213 2.77 8.58 1.69
CA PRO A 213 4.22 8.45 1.64
C PRO A 213 4.88 9.83 1.46
N SER A 214 6.12 9.96 1.91
CA SER A 214 6.88 11.21 1.82
C SER A 214 7.29 11.57 0.39
N LEU A 215 7.43 10.58 -0.49
CA LEU A 215 7.70 10.77 -1.91
C LEU A 215 6.39 10.72 -2.69
N SER A 216 6.29 11.52 -3.74
CA SER A 216 5.22 11.35 -4.71
C SER A 216 5.35 10.00 -5.42
N ALA A 217 4.24 9.49 -5.95
CA ALA A 217 4.18 8.24 -6.69
C ALA A 217 5.08 8.28 -7.95
N GLY A 218 5.15 9.44 -8.61
CA GLY A 218 6.06 9.67 -9.74
C GLY A 218 7.53 9.58 -9.33
N GLU A 219 7.94 10.29 -8.27
CA GLU A 219 9.32 10.24 -7.77
C GLU A 219 9.70 8.84 -7.27
N ALA A 220 8.76 8.14 -6.63
CA ALA A 220 8.94 6.77 -6.19
C ALA A 220 9.14 5.82 -7.38
N LEU A 221 8.38 6.00 -8.46
CA LEU A 221 8.55 5.25 -9.71
C LEU A 221 9.91 5.53 -10.35
N ASP A 222 10.30 6.81 -10.49
CA ASP A 222 11.61 7.21 -11.03
C ASP A 222 12.77 6.64 -10.19
N LYS A 223 12.60 6.58 -8.86
CA LYS A 223 13.56 5.94 -7.96
C LYS A 223 13.68 4.45 -8.26
N MET A 224 12.58 3.76 -8.56
CA MET A 224 12.62 2.34 -8.91
C MET A 224 13.31 2.10 -10.24
N GLU A 225 13.03 2.91 -11.27
CA GLU A 225 13.72 2.84 -12.56
C GLU A 225 15.24 2.98 -12.39
N ARG A 226 15.70 3.98 -11.62
CA ARG A 226 17.13 4.18 -11.32
C ARG A 226 17.73 3.04 -10.49
N ARG A 227 16.96 2.44 -9.57
CA ARG A 227 17.43 1.29 -8.78
C ARG A 227 17.61 0.06 -9.66
N ILE A 228 16.67 -0.22 -10.56
CA ILE A 228 16.75 -1.34 -11.51
C ILE A 228 17.93 -1.14 -12.46
N ALA A 229 18.14 0.07 -13.00
CA ALA A 229 19.27 0.36 -13.85
C ALA A 229 20.62 0.16 -13.14
N ARG A 230 20.77 0.67 -11.90
CA ARG A 230 21.99 0.47 -11.11
C ARG A 230 22.22 -0.98 -10.72
N MET A 231 21.16 -1.71 -10.35
CA MET A 231 21.24 -3.13 -10.03
C MET A 231 21.71 -3.92 -11.25
N TRP A 232 21.16 -3.63 -12.42
CA TRP A 232 21.58 -4.25 -13.68
C TRP A 232 23.06 -4.03 -13.96
N THR A 233 23.52 -2.77 -13.98
CA THR A 233 24.93 -2.46 -14.22
C THR A 233 25.84 -3.14 -13.19
N GLY A 234 25.53 -3.03 -11.90
CA GLY A 234 26.34 -3.64 -10.84
C GLY A 234 26.36 -5.17 -10.87
N TRP A 235 25.26 -5.82 -11.27
CA TRP A 235 25.24 -7.29 -11.41
C TRP A 235 26.03 -7.75 -12.62
N VAL A 236 25.92 -7.05 -13.76
CA VAL A 236 26.70 -7.36 -14.96
C VAL A 236 28.20 -7.21 -14.68
N GLU A 237 28.62 -6.12 -14.04
CA GLU A 237 30.02 -5.89 -13.66
C GLU A 237 30.52 -6.95 -12.70
N ARG A 238 29.77 -7.22 -11.62
CA ARG A 238 30.13 -8.26 -10.64
C ARG A 238 30.26 -9.65 -11.28
N LEU A 239 29.32 -10.05 -12.12
CA LEU A 239 29.38 -11.35 -12.80
C LEU A 239 30.62 -11.46 -13.70
N ARG A 240 31.02 -10.37 -14.36
CA ARG A 240 32.25 -10.35 -15.14
C ARG A 240 33.49 -10.47 -14.26
N GLU A 241 33.55 -9.73 -13.17
CA GLU A 241 34.65 -9.81 -12.19
C GLU A 241 34.78 -11.23 -11.61
N ASP A 242 33.65 -11.82 -11.20
CA ASP A 242 33.61 -13.18 -10.66
C ASP A 242 34.04 -14.21 -11.73
N LEU A 243 33.67 -14.02 -13.00
CA LEU A 243 34.13 -14.87 -14.12
C LEU A 243 35.61 -14.68 -14.45
N HIS A 244 36.17 -13.47 -14.29
CA HIS A 244 37.61 -13.24 -14.41
C HIS A 244 38.37 -14.00 -13.33
N ALA A 245 37.86 -14.01 -12.09
CA ALA A 245 38.44 -14.79 -11.00
C ALA A 245 38.28 -16.32 -11.19
N ALA A 246 37.27 -16.76 -11.96
CA ALA A 246 36.98 -18.17 -12.22
C ALA A 246 37.63 -18.73 -13.50
N GLN A 247 38.70 -18.11 -14.03
CA GLN A 247 39.31 -18.50 -15.31
C GLN A 247 39.74 -19.98 -15.36
N GLU A 248 40.34 -20.51 -14.30
CA GLU A 248 40.74 -21.92 -14.25
C GLU A 248 39.54 -22.87 -14.29
N ARG A 249 38.40 -22.48 -13.73
CA ARG A 249 37.16 -23.27 -13.75
C ARG A 249 36.50 -23.25 -15.11
N LEU A 250 36.54 -22.12 -15.81
CA LEU A 250 36.05 -22.01 -17.19
C LEU A 250 36.78 -22.98 -18.12
N ALA A 251 38.06 -23.26 -17.88
CA ALA A 251 38.83 -24.24 -18.66
C ALA A 251 38.34 -25.70 -18.48
N LEU A 252 37.59 -25.99 -17.42
CA LEU A 252 37.05 -27.33 -17.11
C LEU A 252 35.62 -27.55 -17.64
N MET A 253 35.03 -26.53 -18.24
CA MET A 253 33.66 -26.58 -18.77
C MET A 253 33.64 -27.05 -20.23
N ASP A 254 32.46 -27.49 -20.67
CA ASP A 254 32.21 -27.83 -22.08
C ASP A 254 32.57 -26.65 -23.01
N PRO A 255 33.23 -26.89 -24.16
CA PRO A 255 33.69 -25.83 -25.05
C PRO A 255 32.59 -24.85 -25.47
N SER A 256 31.39 -25.35 -25.79
CA SER A 256 30.27 -24.51 -26.22
C SER A 256 29.74 -23.58 -25.11
N ALA A 257 29.75 -24.03 -23.87
CA ALA A 257 29.37 -23.23 -22.70
C ALA A 257 30.46 -22.22 -22.35
N ARG A 258 31.72 -22.66 -22.37
CA ARG A 258 32.90 -21.83 -22.13
C ARG A 258 32.98 -20.64 -23.08
N ASP A 259 32.85 -20.88 -24.39
CA ASP A 259 33.01 -19.81 -25.40
C ASP A 259 31.98 -18.67 -25.20
N ARG A 260 30.74 -19.01 -24.82
CA ARG A 260 29.69 -18.02 -24.51
C ARG A 260 30.02 -17.21 -23.25
N LEU A 261 30.53 -17.86 -22.20
CA LEU A 261 30.94 -17.18 -20.97
C LEU A 261 32.19 -16.32 -21.17
N GLU A 262 33.14 -16.77 -22.00
CA GLU A 262 34.33 -15.99 -22.34
C GLU A 262 33.99 -14.75 -23.17
N ALA A 263 33.03 -14.84 -24.09
CA ALA A 263 32.53 -13.69 -24.83
C ALA A 263 31.90 -12.64 -23.90
N PHE A 264 31.09 -13.07 -22.92
CA PHE A 264 30.53 -12.18 -21.90
C PHE A 264 31.61 -11.59 -20.99
N ARG A 265 32.59 -12.40 -20.57
CA ARG A 265 33.76 -11.98 -19.77
C ARG A 265 34.58 -10.90 -20.49
N ALA A 266 34.81 -11.05 -21.79
CA ALA A 266 35.61 -10.12 -22.61
C ALA A 266 34.93 -8.75 -22.87
N GLY A 267 33.80 -8.46 -22.23
CA GLY A 267 33.08 -7.20 -22.36
C GLY A 267 31.82 -7.28 -23.23
N GLY A 268 31.48 -8.46 -23.76
CA GLY A 268 30.23 -8.69 -24.47
C GLY A 268 29.00 -8.53 -23.57
N GLU A 269 27.86 -8.14 -24.15
CA GLU A 269 26.59 -8.06 -23.41
C GLU A 269 26.09 -9.46 -22.99
N LEU A 270 25.19 -9.50 -22.00
CA LEU A 270 24.51 -10.76 -21.66
C LEU A 270 23.72 -11.24 -22.89
N PRO A 271 23.73 -12.55 -23.21
CA PRO A 271 22.98 -13.08 -24.35
C PRO A 271 21.50 -12.71 -24.29
N GLU A 272 20.93 -12.39 -25.45
CA GLU A 272 19.49 -12.24 -25.63
C GLU A 272 18.99 -13.33 -26.60
N PRO A 273 18.19 -14.32 -26.13
CA PRO A 273 17.69 -14.50 -24.77
C PRO A 273 18.75 -15.09 -23.80
N LEU A 274 18.54 -14.84 -22.50
CA LEU A 274 19.22 -15.59 -21.43
C LEU A 274 18.58 -16.98 -21.34
N ASP A 275 19.07 -17.91 -22.15
CA ASP A 275 18.62 -19.30 -22.12
C ASP A 275 19.14 -20.06 -20.89
N GLU A 276 18.46 -21.17 -20.58
CA GLU A 276 18.76 -22.01 -19.42
C GLU A 276 20.18 -22.58 -19.46
N ALA A 277 20.67 -22.92 -20.66
CA ALA A 277 22.01 -23.46 -20.83
C ALA A 277 23.09 -22.44 -20.42
N PHE A 278 22.94 -21.18 -20.81
CA PHE A 278 23.85 -20.10 -20.39
C PHE A 278 23.77 -19.85 -18.89
N LEU A 279 22.56 -19.78 -18.32
CA LEU A 279 22.36 -19.53 -16.88
C LEU A 279 22.95 -20.65 -16.02
N ARG A 280 22.78 -21.90 -16.44
CA ARG A 280 23.37 -23.07 -15.78
C ARG A 280 24.90 -23.04 -15.86
N ALA A 281 25.45 -22.76 -17.03
CA ALA A 281 26.89 -22.63 -17.20
C ALA A 281 27.46 -21.50 -16.34
N LEU A 282 26.79 -20.34 -16.30
CA LEU A 282 27.18 -19.22 -15.45
C LEU A 282 27.16 -19.60 -13.97
N ALA A 283 26.10 -20.26 -13.52
CA ALA A 283 25.99 -20.74 -12.14
C ALA A 283 27.13 -21.72 -11.80
N GLU A 284 27.39 -22.69 -12.68
CA GLU A 284 28.44 -23.69 -12.50
C GLU A 284 29.84 -23.05 -12.41
N ALA A 285 30.15 -22.09 -13.29
CA ALA A 285 31.42 -21.38 -13.27
C ALA A 285 31.65 -20.63 -11.93
N LEU A 286 30.58 -20.10 -11.33
CA LEU A 286 30.62 -19.24 -10.16
C LEU A 286 30.43 -19.98 -8.82
N ASP A 287 29.72 -21.11 -8.81
CA ASP A 287 29.40 -21.91 -7.60
C ASP A 287 30.55 -22.82 -7.14
N GLY A 288 31.70 -22.71 -7.81
CA GLY A 288 32.96 -23.35 -7.43
C GLY A 288 33.09 -24.78 -7.94
N LEU A 289 33.52 -24.95 -9.19
CA LEU A 289 33.95 -26.25 -9.71
C LEU A 289 35.23 -26.73 -9.02
N GLU A 290 35.22 -28.00 -8.61
CA GLU A 290 36.38 -28.71 -8.07
C GLU A 290 37.01 -29.62 -9.13
N ARG A 291 38.25 -29.32 -9.50
CA ARG A 291 39.04 -30.16 -10.40
C ARG A 291 39.51 -31.42 -9.68
N VAL A 292 39.26 -32.58 -10.27
CA VAL A 292 39.81 -33.85 -9.80
C VAL A 292 40.58 -34.49 -10.95
N THR A 293 41.91 -34.45 -10.88
CA THR A 293 42.75 -35.12 -11.87
C THR A 293 42.86 -36.62 -11.52
N ILE A 294 42.72 -37.49 -12.52
CA ILE A 294 43.00 -38.93 -12.41
C ILE A 294 44.07 -39.26 -13.46
N GLN A 295 45.10 -39.99 -13.08
CA GLN A 295 46.12 -40.46 -14.02
C GLN A 295 45.60 -41.66 -14.83
N PRO A 296 45.90 -41.78 -16.13
CA PRO A 296 45.51 -42.93 -16.96
C PRO A 296 45.91 -44.27 -16.32
N GLU A 297 47.06 -44.34 -15.66
CA GLU A 297 47.57 -45.52 -14.98
C GLU A 297 46.69 -45.91 -13.79
N GLU A 298 46.14 -44.95 -13.04
CA GLU A 298 45.21 -45.23 -11.93
C GLU A 298 43.89 -45.80 -12.44
N ILE A 299 43.41 -45.35 -13.60
CA ILE A 299 42.22 -45.91 -14.25
C ILE A 299 42.52 -47.34 -14.68
N LEU A 300 43.64 -47.56 -15.36
CA LEU A 300 44.05 -48.90 -15.82
C LEU A 300 44.24 -49.86 -14.65
N MET A 301 44.87 -49.43 -13.56
CA MET A 301 45.04 -50.25 -12.35
C MET A 301 43.70 -50.56 -11.67
N ALA A 302 42.79 -49.59 -11.58
CA ALA A 302 41.48 -49.81 -10.98
C ALA A 302 40.62 -50.80 -11.80
N LEU A 303 40.79 -50.81 -13.11
CA LEU A 303 40.06 -51.73 -14.01
C LEU A 303 40.74 -53.10 -14.10
N VAL A 304 42.08 -53.16 -14.08
CA VAL A 304 42.91 -54.35 -14.32
C VAL A 304 43.62 -54.79 -13.03
N ASP A 305 42.86 -55.41 -12.13
CA ASP A 305 43.39 -55.89 -10.85
C ASP A 305 44.29 -57.14 -11.00
N SER A 306 44.03 -58.02 -11.99
CA SER A 306 44.74 -59.31 -12.12
C SER A 306 44.90 -59.89 -13.52
N GLY A 307 44.51 -59.17 -14.59
CA GLY A 307 44.66 -59.62 -15.98
C GLY A 307 43.76 -60.79 -16.42
N ALA A 308 42.85 -61.25 -15.55
CA ALA A 308 41.88 -62.32 -15.85
C ALA A 308 40.63 -61.78 -16.60
N PRO A 309 39.93 -62.61 -17.40
CA PRO A 309 38.68 -62.24 -18.06
C PRO A 309 37.64 -61.79 -17.02
N THR A 310 37.19 -60.55 -17.11
CA THR A 310 36.30 -59.92 -16.12
C THR A 310 34.94 -59.61 -16.76
N PRO A 311 33.81 -59.97 -16.13
CA PRO A 311 32.48 -59.60 -16.63
C PRO A 311 32.29 -58.08 -16.73
N VAL A 312 31.49 -57.62 -17.69
CA VAL A 312 31.25 -56.17 -17.94
C VAL A 312 30.76 -55.43 -16.70
N GLU A 313 29.87 -56.06 -15.93
CA GLU A 313 29.29 -55.47 -14.71
C GLU A 313 30.31 -55.31 -13.59
N GLU A 314 31.31 -56.18 -13.54
CA GLU A 314 32.41 -56.07 -12.58
C GLU A 314 33.36 -54.92 -12.97
N ILE A 315 33.58 -54.68 -14.26
CA ILE A 315 34.35 -53.51 -14.75
C ILE A 315 33.62 -52.21 -14.42
N ARG A 316 32.30 -52.14 -14.62
CA ARG A 316 31.50 -50.97 -14.25
C ARG A 316 31.57 -50.68 -12.76
N ARG A 317 31.37 -51.70 -11.92
CA ARG A 317 31.46 -51.55 -10.46
C ARG A 317 32.81 -50.97 -10.02
N ARG A 318 33.91 -51.48 -10.58
CA ARG A 318 35.27 -50.98 -10.28
C ARG A 318 35.47 -49.53 -10.69
N PHE A 319 34.92 -49.12 -11.83
CA PHE A 319 34.97 -47.73 -12.25
C PHE A 319 34.15 -46.83 -11.32
N ASP A 320 32.94 -47.26 -10.94
CA ASP A 320 32.10 -46.52 -9.99
C ASP A 320 32.76 -46.41 -8.60
N GLU A 321 33.43 -47.46 -8.13
CA GLU A 321 34.22 -47.46 -6.90
C GLU A 321 35.43 -46.51 -6.98
N LEU A 322 36.12 -46.47 -8.12
CA LEU A 322 37.17 -45.48 -8.39
C LEU A 322 36.61 -44.06 -8.31
N LEU A 323 35.50 -43.79 -9.02
CA LEU A 323 34.84 -42.48 -9.01
C LEU A 323 34.40 -42.07 -7.60
N ALA A 324 33.79 -42.98 -6.83
CA ALA A 324 33.40 -42.73 -5.45
C ALA A 324 34.60 -42.45 -4.54
N ARG A 325 35.73 -43.10 -4.76
CA ARG A 325 36.98 -42.87 -4.02
C ARG A 325 37.57 -41.49 -4.31
N VAL A 326 37.64 -41.10 -5.59
CA VAL A 326 38.25 -39.82 -5.99
C VAL A 326 37.31 -38.62 -5.77
N THR A 327 36.00 -38.85 -5.63
CA THR A 327 35.01 -37.80 -5.30
C THR A 327 34.61 -37.78 -3.83
N LYS A 328 35.24 -38.60 -2.97
CA LYS A 328 34.90 -38.73 -1.56
C LYS A 328 35.02 -37.39 -0.81
N GLY A 329 33.94 -36.99 -0.14
CA GLY A 329 33.88 -35.75 0.65
C GLY A 329 33.68 -34.48 -0.17
N ARG A 330 33.46 -34.60 -1.49
CA ARG A 330 33.19 -33.50 -2.41
C ARG A 330 31.72 -33.50 -2.82
N ASP A 331 31.21 -32.33 -3.23
CA ASP A 331 29.92 -32.25 -3.89
C ASP A 331 30.07 -32.79 -5.32
N VAL A 332 29.52 -33.98 -5.58
CA VAL A 332 29.61 -34.66 -6.89
C VAL A 332 29.05 -33.79 -8.02
N GLY A 333 28.08 -32.91 -7.74
CA GLY A 333 27.54 -31.97 -8.71
C GLY A 333 28.54 -30.91 -9.17
N LYS A 334 29.57 -30.65 -8.37
CA LYS A 334 30.61 -29.62 -8.58
C LYS A 334 31.94 -30.18 -9.04
N VAL A 335 32.10 -31.51 -9.09
CA VAL A 335 33.36 -32.15 -9.50
C VAL A 335 33.44 -32.23 -11.03
N ARG A 336 34.60 -31.86 -11.57
CA ARG A 336 34.99 -32.10 -12.97
C ARG A 336 36.25 -32.96 -13.00
N ILE A 337 36.11 -34.17 -13.54
CA ILE A 337 37.21 -35.14 -13.62
C ILE A 337 38.02 -34.88 -14.90
N VAL A 338 39.33 -34.72 -14.75
CA VAL A 338 40.27 -34.56 -15.86
C VAL A 338 41.21 -35.76 -15.87
N ILE A 339 41.40 -36.37 -17.05
CA ILE A 339 42.39 -37.43 -17.24
C ILE A 339 43.63 -36.76 -17.85
N GLU A 340 44.73 -36.74 -17.11
CA GLU A 340 46.02 -36.13 -17.54
C GLU A 340 47.12 -37.16 -17.66
#